data_AF-A0A9D7GQQ5-F1
#
_entry.id   AF-A0A9D7GQQ5-F1
#
_cell.length_a   1.000
_cell.length_b   1.000
_cell.length_c   1.000
_cell.angle_alpha   90.00
_cell.angle_beta   90.00
_cell.angle_gamma   90.00
#
_symmetry.space_group_name_H-M   'P 1'
#
loop_
_entity.id
_entity.type
_entity.pdbx_description
1 polymer ?
#
loop_
_entity_poly.entity_id
_entity_poly.type
_entity_poly.pdbx_seq_one_letter_code
_entity_poly.pdbx_strand_id
1 'polypeptide(L)'
;MSWLASFGVAIATGLLGMVVSGVVANLAVEWYRVSSFEGGSGYFVVGLALVGLIAGAVIGLGVARLLPDAGAVRALGTSAAVVVLLGAGIGGVSRLLADVPPTIDGNRLLLAFELRWPPGDTAVAAMTGRSYARLGAASGQSVRVWGDGVLLVEDARFADGRWIVPGAVEIFTARGTRLLDVGLGDSAPAGFVVDLPGHPGTKDRTWSDWLSQLGPGGSELPNGLSYRHRVVTTSEPLRQQAVGPFTVSTTVSYFFQGALNVAVSATSQFTITRDGRPIAGLDVVEAVAMIGGTRPALLVRTGEANATGQCQLLHDDGGSTTRTPLSECVPHITGQLLTADSGDWHASRRVAAPPGWLDRTTFKIPGLYRIQGGILDTRTLAFTASEPPDSPTPINGLAPISMSPDESSYAWFAHANDDEQQPVLCVTDWRSNSTYTVPIDRARMRYTEYTSLDPGWVAHHFAWERGDGGVTRLVPRAAFTPLPYRGDREIDGNGTMSSYYLKPGGTALRNAMVEAMVHELGAERMPDELDGYHQVVRYEGKLVKSSVVGSGGFVSIGMDFGTVDSDLMTRLADRLDALLATRRFDVHFHVDPPIEPPA
;
A
#
# COMPACT_ATOMS: atom_id res chain seq x y z
N MET A 1 13.00 19.92 59.50
CA MET A 1 11.72 20.13 58.76
C MET A 1 10.67 19.11 59.22
N SER A 2 9.38 19.48 59.30
CA SER A 2 8.31 18.53 59.65
C SER A 2 8.02 17.54 58.51
N TRP A 3 7.44 16.38 58.83
CA TRP A 3 7.07 15.39 57.83
C TRP A 3 6.11 15.92 56.77
N LEU A 4 5.08 16.66 57.20
CA LEU A 4 4.11 17.28 56.31
C LEU A 4 4.77 18.23 55.29
N ALA A 5 5.70 19.07 55.75
CA ALA A 5 6.41 19.99 54.87
C ALA A 5 7.27 19.24 53.84
N SER A 6 7.92 18.13 54.21
CA SER A 6 8.67 17.33 53.22
C SER A 6 7.78 16.62 52.22
N PHE A 7 6.60 16.14 52.62
CA PHE A 7 5.63 15.59 51.66
C PHE A 7 5.13 16.66 50.69
N GLY A 8 4.89 17.88 51.18
CA GLY A 8 4.58 19.03 50.31
C GLY A 8 5.68 19.31 49.29
N VAL A 9 6.95 19.33 49.73
CA VAL A 9 8.10 19.47 48.83
C VAL A 9 8.18 18.32 47.83
N ALA A 10 7.97 17.07 48.28
CA ALA A 10 7.99 15.90 47.42
C ALA A 10 6.91 15.98 46.32
N ILE A 11 5.66 16.27 46.67
CA ILE A 11 4.56 16.38 45.70
C ILE A 11 4.84 17.49 44.68
N ALA A 12 5.24 18.68 45.13
CA ALA A 12 5.54 19.80 44.24
C ALA A 12 6.72 19.50 43.30
N THR A 13 7.79 18.87 43.82
CA THR A 13 8.94 18.44 43.01
C THR A 13 8.56 17.34 42.02
N GLY A 14 7.70 16.42 42.42
CA GLY A 14 7.14 15.40 41.55
C GLY A 14 6.38 16.02 40.38
N LEU A 15 5.44 16.93 40.64
CA LEU A 15 4.68 17.60 39.57
C LEU A 15 5.61 18.34 38.59
N LEU A 16 6.66 18.98 39.09
CA LEU A 16 7.69 19.57 38.23
C LEU A 16 8.43 18.50 37.40
N GLY A 17 8.83 17.38 38.02
CA GLY A 17 9.46 16.26 37.32
C GLY A 17 8.59 15.66 36.23
N MET A 18 7.27 15.60 36.45
CA MET A 18 6.29 15.19 35.46
C MET A 18 6.31 16.08 34.22
N VAL A 19 6.27 17.41 34.41
CA VAL A 19 6.28 18.38 33.32
C VAL A 19 7.61 18.33 32.57
N VAL A 20 8.74 18.36 33.29
CA VAL A 20 10.08 18.33 32.69
C VAL A 20 10.28 17.06 31.87
N SER A 21 9.94 15.90 32.42
CA SER A 21 10.06 14.62 31.72
C SER A 21 9.11 14.54 30.53
N GLY A 22 7.87 15.01 30.66
CA GLY A 22 6.91 15.07 29.56
C GLY A 22 7.39 15.95 28.40
N VAL A 23 7.99 17.11 28.67
CA VAL A 23 8.57 17.99 27.64
C VAL A 23 9.75 17.30 26.94
N VAL A 24 10.67 16.70 27.70
CA VAL A 24 11.81 15.97 27.13
C VAL A 24 11.35 14.78 26.30
N ALA A 25 10.36 14.03 26.78
CA ALA A 25 9.77 12.91 26.06
C ALA A 25 9.11 13.35 24.75
N ASN A 26 8.37 14.46 24.77
CA ASN A 26 7.73 15.02 23.58
C ASN A 26 8.77 15.43 22.52
N LEU A 27 9.88 16.04 22.95
CA LEU A 27 10.99 16.33 22.05
C LEU A 27 11.65 15.04 21.52
N ALA A 28 11.81 14.03 22.37
CA ALA A 28 12.37 12.75 21.98
C ALA A 28 11.50 11.98 20.98
N VAL A 29 10.18 12.15 20.99
CA VAL A 29 9.29 11.58 19.95
C VAL A 29 9.74 12.02 18.56
N GLU A 30 10.03 13.30 18.37
CA GLU A 30 10.51 13.83 17.09
C GLU A 30 11.94 13.33 16.78
N TRP A 31 12.84 13.40 17.76
CA TRP A 31 14.25 13.04 17.54
C TRP A 31 14.47 11.56 17.25
N TYR A 32 13.64 10.68 17.83
CA TYR A 32 13.72 9.22 17.66
C TYR A 32 12.63 8.68 16.75
N ARG A 33 11.81 9.53 16.13
CA ARG A 33 10.70 9.15 15.24
C ARG A 33 9.78 8.10 15.83
N VAL A 34 9.40 8.27 17.10
CA VAL A 34 8.48 7.34 17.79
C VAL A 34 7.15 7.37 17.04
N SER A 35 6.72 6.20 16.53
CA SER A 35 5.50 6.09 15.73
C SER A 35 4.27 6.57 16.50
N SER A 36 3.41 7.35 15.83
CA SER A 36 2.09 7.73 16.34
C SER A 36 1.00 6.70 16.01
N PHE A 37 1.36 5.60 15.33
CA PHE A 37 0.43 4.50 15.09
C PHE A 37 -0.17 4.01 16.42
N GLU A 38 -1.49 3.89 16.48
CA GLU A 38 -2.25 3.52 17.68
C GLU A 38 -1.99 4.42 18.92
N GLY A 39 -1.49 5.65 18.72
CA GLY A 39 -1.18 6.56 19.82
C GLY A 39 0.12 6.23 20.58
N GLY A 40 1.01 5.40 20.01
CA GLY A 40 2.26 4.96 20.65
C GLY A 40 3.12 6.12 21.18
N SER A 41 3.31 7.17 20.39
CA SER A 41 4.02 8.39 20.81
C SER A 41 3.35 9.09 22.01
N GLY A 42 2.02 9.11 22.07
CA GLY A 42 1.25 9.63 23.20
C GLY A 42 1.47 8.82 24.47
N TYR A 43 1.40 7.49 24.38
CA TYR A 43 1.69 6.59 25.52
C TYR A 43 3.12 6.74 26.02
N PHE A 44 4.09 6.91 25.12
CA PHE A 44 5.48 7.16 25.47
C PHE A 44 5.65 8.45 26.30
N VAL A 45 5.04 9.55 25.84
CA VAL A 45 5.11 10.85 26.54
C VAL A 45 4.44 10.78 27.92
N VAL A 46 3.23 10.20 28.00
CA VAL A 46 2.51 10.04 29.27
C VAL A 46 3.27 9.13 30.22
N GLY A 47 3.79 8.00 29.73
CA GLY A 47 4.59 7.07 30.51
C GLY A 47 5.83 7.73 31.11
N LEU A 48 6.61 8.47 30.31
CA LEU A 48 7.79 9.18 30.81
C LEU A 48 7.43 10.35 31.75
N ALA A 49 6.31 11.03 31.52
CA ALA A 49 5.81 12.04 32.47
C ALA A 49 5.51 11.42 33.84
N LEU A 50 4.83 10.27 33.90
CA LEU A 50 4.55 9.57 35.16
C LEU A 50 5.82 9.06 35.86
N VAL A 51 6.82 8.58 35.10
CA VAL A 51 8.13 8.24 35.67
C VAL A 51 8.81 9.48 36.26
N GLY A 52 8.73 10.61 35.57
CA GLY A 52 9.22 11.91 36.06
C GLY A 52 8.52 12.38 37.34
N LEU A 53 7.21 12.13 37.46
CA LEU A 53 6.43 12.40 38.68
C LEU A 53 7.00 11.66 39.89
N ILE A 54 7.21 10.35 39.74
CA ILE A 54 7.71 9.47 40.80
C ILE A 54 9.15 9.84 41.16
N ALA A 55 10.04 9.96 40.17
CA ALA A 55 11.45 10.30 40.39
C ALA A 55 11.60 11.68 41.05
N GLY A 56 10.84 12.68 40.59
CA GLY A 56 10.81 14.02 41.18
C GLY A 56 10.34 14.00 42.63
N ALA A 57 9.32 13.20 42.97
CA ALA A 57 8.84 13.07 44.34
C ALA A 57 9.88 12.43 45.27
N VAL A 58 10.59 11.39 44.80
CA VAL A 58 11.69 10.76 45.54
C VAL A 58 12.83 11.74 45.79
N ILE A 59 13.23 12.51 44.77
CA ILE A 59 14.27 13.55 44.90
C ILE A 59 13.83 14.63 45.90
N GLY A 60 12.60 15.13 45.77
CA GLY A 60 12.05 16.16 46.66
C GLY A 60 12.02 15.70 48.12
N LEU A 61 11.57 14.46 48.36
CA LEU A 61 11.59 13.87 49.69
C LEU A 61 13.01 13.71 50.22
N GLY A 62 13.92 13.14 49.42
CA GLY A 62 15.32 12.93 49.79
C GLY A 62 16.04 14.22 50.14
N VAL A 63 15.93 15.26 49.32
CA VAL A 63 16.54 16.58 49.57
C VAL A 63 15.96 17.23 50.83
N ALA A 64 14.63 17.16 51.03
CA ALA A 64 13.99 17.68 52.23
C ALA A 64 14.44 16.96 53.52
N ARG A 65 14.95 15.72 53.40
CA ARG A 65 15.51 14.94 54.51
C ARG A 65 16.98 15.22 54.76
N LEU A 66 17.77 15.41 53.69
CA LEU A 66 19.20 15.68 53.77
C LEU A 66 19.52 17.11 54.21
N LEU A 67 18.56 18.03 54.08
CA LEU A 67 18.68 19.43 54.49
C LEU A 67 17.68 19.76 55.62
N PRO A 68 17.79 19.15 56.82
CA PRO A 68 16.78 19.28 57.88
C PRO A 68 16.63 20.72 58.41
N ASP A 69 17.71 21.50 58.33
CA ASP A 69 17.80 22.91 58.77
C ASP A 69 17.45 23.91 57.66
N ALA A 70 17.31 23.45 56.42
CA ALA A 70 16.81 24.29 55.34
C ALA A 70 15.29 24.42 55.48
N GLY A 71 14.77 25.66 55.41
CA GLY A 71 13.32 25.88 55.29
C GLY A 71 12.74 25.24 54.03
N ALA A 72 11.41 25.01 54.02
CA ALA A 72 10.71 24.33 52.91
C ALA A 72 11.00 24.95 51.53
N VAL A 73 11.11 26.28 51.46
CA VAL A 73 11.44 27.02 50.23
C VAL A 73 12.83 26.65 49.69
N ARG A 74 13.84 26.54 50.57
CA ARG A 74 15.20 26.19 50.15
C ARG A 74 15.30 24.72 49.73
N ALA A 75 14.61 23.82 50.43
CA ALA A 75 14.53 22.41 50.03
C ALA A 75 13.81 22.25 48.68
N LEU A 76 12.69 22.95 48.46
CA LEU A 76 11.97 22.96 47.19
C LEU A 76 12.83 23.54 46.06
N GLY A 77 13.48 24.68 46.27
CA GLY A 77 14.36 25.30 45.27
C GLY A 77 15.53 24.39 44.89
N THR A 78 16.14 23.71 45.87
CA THR A 78 17.26 22.79 45.63
C THR A 78 16.81 21.55 44.86
N SER A 79 15.70 20.93 45.28
CA SER A 79 15.15 19.74 44.61
C SER A 79 14.64 20.05 43.20
N ALA A 80 13.98 21.19 42.99
CA ALA A 80 13.58 21.67 41.68
C ALA A 80 14.80 21.87 40.76
N ALA A 81 15.86 22.51 41.26
CA ALA A 81 17.09 22.69 40.48
C ALA A 81 17.72 21.35 40.08
N VAL A 82 17.75 20.35 40.98
CA VAL A 82 18.24 19.00 40.66
C VAL A 82 17.40 18.34 39.56
N VAL A 83 16.08 18.38 39.67
CA VAL A 83 15.18 17.79 38.65
C VAL A 83 15.36 18.47 37.29
N VAL A 84 15.43 19.79 37.24
CA VAL A 84 15.64 20.54 35.99
C VAL A 84 17.00 20.22 35.37
N LEU A 85 18.08 20.16 36.17
CA LEU A 85 19.41 19.83 35.69
C LEU A 85 19.49 18.39 35.15
N LEU A 86 18.87 17.43 35.85
CA LEU A 86 18.79 16.05 35.38
C LEU A 86 17.97 15.96 34.08
N GLY A 87 16.82 16.63 34.02
CA GLY A 87 16.00 16.67 32.80
C GLY A 87 16.73 17.29 31.62
N ALA A 88 17.43 18.41 31.83
CA ALA A 88 18.25 19.06 30.81
C ALA A 88 19.42 18.16 30.37
N GLY A 89 20.07 17.46 31.31
CA GLY A 89 21.15 16.51 31.00
C GLY A 89 20.66 15.32 30.18
N ILE A 90 19.55 14.70 30.59
CA ILE A 90 18.90 13.59 29.86
C ILE A 90 18.46 14.06 28.48
N GLY A 91 17.80 15.22 28.37
CA GLY A 91 17.38 15.79 27.10
C GLY A 91 18.56 16.10 26.18
N GLY A 92 19.64 16.68 26.71
CA GLY A 92 20.87 16.96 25.96
C GLY A 92 21.55 15.69 25.45
N VAL A 93 21.75 14.68 26.30
CA VAL A 93 22.31 13.38 25.89
C VAL A 93 21.39 12.70 24.87
N SER A 94 20.08 12.72 25.10
CA SER A 94 19.09 12.14 24.18
C SER A 94 19.16 12.81 22.81
N ARG A 95 19.25 14.15 22.76
CA ARG A 95 19.40 14.92 21.52
C ARG A 95 20.71 14.64 20.79
N LEU A 96 21.80 14.49 21.54
CA LEU A 96 23.12 14.18 21.00
C LEU A 96 23.13 12.79 20.37
N LEU A 97 22.47 11.81 20.99
CA LEU A 97 22.41 10.42 20.53
C LEU A 97 21.39 10.20 19.42
N ALA A 98 20.41 11.08 19.27
CA ALA A 98 19.33 10.94 18.31
C ALA A 98 19.74 11.21 16.86
N ASP A 99 18.94 10.64 15.95
CA ASP A 99 19.03 10.85 14.51
C ASP A 99 18.14 12.01 14.11
N VAL A 100 18.66 13.23 14.27
CA VAL A 100 17.92 14.43 13.90
C VAL A 100 18.22 14.85 12.47
N PRO A 101 17.19 15.03 11.63
CA PRO A 101 17.36 15.48 10.25
C PRO A 101 18.05 16.85 10.20
N PRO A 102 19.04 17.05 9.32
CA PRO A 102 19.50 18.39 9.00
C PRO A 102 18.40 19.16 8.25
N THR A 103 18.42 20.49 8.34
CA THR A 103 17.49 21.37 7.64
C THR A 103 18.25 22.48 6.91
N ILE A 104 17.65 23.00 5.84
CA ILE A 104 18.06 24.23 5.16
C ILE A 104 16.85 25.16 5.18
N ASP A 105 17.02 26.35 5.76
CA ASP A 105 15.94 27.34 5.95
C ASP A 105 14.71 26.75 6.66
N GLY A 106 14.93 25.85 7.61
CA GLY A 106 13.88 25.15 8.36
C GLY A 106 13.21 24.00 7.60
N ASN A 107 13.51 23.80 6.31
CA ASN A 107 12.95 22.71 5.52
C ASN A 107 13.75 21.43 5.71
N ARG A 108 13.03 20.30 5.75
CA ARG A 108 13.65 18.97 5.71
C ARG A 108 14.28 18.73 4.35
N LEU A 109 15.24 17.80 4.32
CA LEU A 109 16.07 17.53 3.16
C LEU A 109 15.82 16.13 2.62
N LEU A 110 15.74 16.05 1.30
CA LEU A 110 15.74 14.82 0.53
C LEU A 110 17.07 14.71 -0.23
N LEU A 111 17.60 13.50 -0.32
CA LEU A 111 18.70 13.17 -1.21
C LEU A 111 18.09 12.69 -2.52
N ALA A 112 18.08 13.54 -3.54
CA ALA A 112 17.78 13.12 -4.90
C ALA A 112 19.05 12.50 -5.50
N PHE A 113 18.93 11.32 -6.07
CA PHE A 113 20.07 10.63 -6.67
C PHE A 113 19.72 10.10 -8.06
N GLU A 114 20.76 9.84 -8.83
CA GLU A 114 20.67 9.11 -10.09
C GLU A 114 21.67 7.98 -10.07
N LEU A 115 21.20 6.78 -10.40
CA LEU A 115 22.02 5.59 -10.53
C LEU A 115 22.21 5.28 -12.00
N ARG A 116 23.46 5.19 -12.43
CA ARG A 116 23.83 4.85 -13.80
C ARG A 116 24.36 3.42 -13.86
N TRP A 117 23.64 2.58 -14.59
CA TRP A 117 23.95 1.18 -14.81
C TRP A 117 25.25 1.00 -15.61
N PRO A 118 25.85 -0.21 -15.56
CA PRO A 118 26.92 -0.58 -16.47
C PRO A 118 26.48 -0.41 -17.93
N PRO A 119 27.44 -0.24 -18.87
CA PRO A 119 27.12 -0.20 -20.29
C PRO A 119 26.34 -1.45 -20.71
N GLY A 120 25.26 -1.27 -21.46
CA GLY A 120 24.42 -2.37 -21.94
C GLY A 120 23.03 -1.94 -22.32
N ASP A 121 22.43 -2.68 -23.25
CA ASP A 121 21.14 -2.34 -23.85
C ASP A 121 19.94 -2.94 -23.10
N THR A 122 20.18 -3.79 -22.09
CA THR A 122 19.10 -4.39 -21.30
C THR A 122 18.35 -3.29 -20.57
N ALA A 123 17.10 -3.04 -20.98
CA ALA A 123 16.25 -2.04 -20.35
C ALA A 123 16.05 -2.37 -18.87
N VAL A 124 16.34 -1.40 -18.00
CA VAL A 124 16.10 -1.54 -16.55
C VAL A 124 14.62 -1.82 -16.27
N ALA A 125 13.72 -1.24 -17.06
CA ALA A 125 12.28 -1.50 -16.97
C ALA A 125 11.88 -2.96 -17.32
N ALA A 126 12.75 -3.71 -17.99
CA ALA A 126 12.53 -5.14 -18.26
C ALA A 126 13.09 -6.04 -17.16
N MET A 127 13.83 -5.49 -16.18
CA MET A 127 14.31 -6.25 -15.04
C MET A 127 13.15 -6.55 -14.09
N THR A 128 13.02 -7.81 -13.71
CA THR A 128 11.94 -8.29 -12.85
C THR A 128 12.26 -8.08 -11.38
N GLY A 129 11.24 -7.75 -10.58
CA GLY A 129 11.29 -7.74 -9.12
C GLY A 129 11.21 -6.35 -8.49
N ARG A 130 11.26 -6.29 -7.15
CA ARG A 130 10.97 -5.07 -6.38
C ARG A 130 12.10 -4.06 -6.51
N SER A 131 11.78 -2.83 -6.90
CA SER A 131 12.71 -1.70 -6.80
C SER A 131 12.65 -1.09 -5.40
N TYR A 132 13.81 -0.74 -4.85
CA TYR A 132 13.86 -0.01 -3.58
C TYR A 132 15.08 0.90 -3.52
N ALA A 133 14.96 1.93 -2.68
CA ALA A 133 16.07 2.74 -2.23
C ALA A 133 15.91 3.00 -0.74
N ARG A 134 17.01 2.97 0.01
CA ARG A 134 17.01 3.31 1.44
C ARG A 134 18.32 3.99 1.81
N LEU A 135 18.26 4.87 2.79
CA LEU A 135 19.44 5.52 3.35
C LEU A 135 19.74 4.93 4.72
N GLY A 136 20.97 4.49 4.92
CA GLY A 136 21.45 3.92 6.18
C GLY A 136 22.31 4.93 6.93
N ALA A 137 22.16 5.00 8.25
CA ALA A 137 23.08 5.72 9.12
C ALA A 137 24.09 4.74 9.73
N ALA A 138 25.30 4.70 9.19
CA ALA A 138 26.35 3.79 9.62
C ALA A 138 27.25 4.39 10.72
N SER A 139 27.67 3.52 11.65
CA SER A 139 28.65 3.80 12.69
C SER A 139 29.66 2.65 12.74
N GLY A 140 30.85 2.84 12.17
CA GLY A 140 31.80 1.75 11.97
C GLY A 140 31.30 0.78 10.90
N GLN A 141 31.19 -0.52 11.24
CA GLN A 141 30.76 -1.56 10.30
C GLN A 141 29.26 -1.91 10.39
N SER A 142 28.50 -1.27 11.27
CA SER A 142 27.06 -1.52 11.41
C SER A 142 26.22 -0.33 10.92
N VAL A 143 25.12 -0.65 10.24
CA VAL A 143 24.06 0.32 9.95
C VAL A 143 23.10 0.33 11.13
N ARG A 144 22.94 1.49 11.77
CA ARG A 144 22.13 1.63 12.99
C ARG A 144 20.64 1.69 12.67
N VAL A 145 20.29 2.36 11.57
CA VAL A 145 18.91 2.62 11.17
C VAL A 145 18.86 2.87 9.67
N TRP A 146 17.74 2.49 9.06
CA TRP A 146 17.42 2.74 7.65
C TRP A 146 16.23 3.71 7.56
N GLY A 147 16.31 4.64 6.61
CA GLY A 147 15.20 5.45 6.15
C GLY A 147 14.77 5.00 4.76
N ASP A 148 13.47 4.86 4.55
CA ASP A 148 12.92 4.45 3.27
C ASP A 148 13.02 5.56 2.21
N GLY A 149 13.05 5.13 0.96
CA GLY A 149 12.92 5.99 -0.20
C GLY A 149 12.52 5.18 -1.43
N VAL A 150 12.63 5.80 -2.59
CA VAL A 150 12.10 5.27 -3.85
C VAL A 150 13.18 5.21 -4.92
N LEU A 151 13.11 4.17 -5.75
CA LEU A 151 13.81 4.08 -7.02
C LEU A 151 12.76 4.13 -8.14
N LEU A 152 12.80 5.19 -8.94
CA LEU A 152 11.77 5.54 -9.93
C LEU A 152 12.12 4.91 -11.28
N VAL A 153 11.97 3.59 -11.37
CA VAL A 153 12.31 2.80 -12.56
C VAL A 153 11.52 3.25 -13.80
N GLU A 154 10.29 3.75 -13.60
CA GLU A 154 9.45 4.26 -14.68
C GLU A 154 9.99 5.56 -15.32
N ASP A 155 11.01 6.17 -14.72
CA ASP A 155 11.76 7.32 -15.26
C ASP A 155 13.18 6.96 -15.70
N ALA A 156 13.48 5.67 -15.80
CA ALA A 156 14.73 5.22 -16.38
C ALA A 156 14.89 5.78 -17.80
N ARG A 157 16.07 6.32 -18.09
CA ARG A 157 16.41 6.85 -19.41
C ARG A 157 17.74 6.30 -19.88
N PHE A 158 17.85 6.07 -21.18
CA PHE A 158 19.10 5.64 -21.79
C PHE A 158 19.88 6.85 -22.28
N ALA A 159 21.10 7.04 -21.78
CA ALA A 159 22.00 8.14 -22.14
C ALA A 159 23.45 7.66 -22.10
N ASP A 160 24.25 8.08 -23.07
CA ASP A 160 25.68 7.74 -23.15
C ASP A 160 25.97 6.22 -23.06
N GLY A 161 25.12 5.40 -23.70
CA GLY A 161 25.24 3.94 -23.71
C GLY A 161 24.90 3.24 -22.40
N ARG A 162 24.26 3.95 -21.45
CA ARG A 162 23.93 3.45 -20.11
C ARG A 162 22.53 3.85 -19.70
N TRP A 163 21.87 3.02 -18.91
CA TRP A 163 20.62 3.38 -18.25
C TRP A 163 20.88 4.22 -17.01
N ILE A 164 20.12 5.30 -16.85
CA ILE A 164 20.12 6.18 -15.68
C ILE A 164 18.75 6.11 -15.04
N VAL A 165 18.70 5.75 -13.75
CA VAL A 165 17.48 5.59 -12.97
C VAL A 165 17.49 6.60 -11.82
N PRO A 166 16.52 7.53 -11.78
CA PRO A 166 16.42 8.47 -10.67
C PRO A 166 15.82 7.80 -9.42
N GLY A 167 16.16 8.35 -8.26
CA GLY A 167 15.55 7.95 -7.00
C GLY A 167 15.68 9.05 -5.95
N ALA A 168 15.06 8.82 -4.80
CA ALA A 168 15.11 9.76 -3.69
C ALA A 168 14.95 9.06 -2.34
N VAL A 169 15.64 9.56 -1.32
CA VAL A 169 15.56 9.09 0.07
C VAL A 169 15.52 10.29 1.01
N GLU A 170 14.87 10.17 2.17
CA GLU A 170 14.88 11.23 3.18
C GLU A 170 16.25 11.28 3.88
N ILE A 171 16.81 12.49 4.05
CA ILE A 171 18.01 12.69 4.87
C ILE A 171 17.55 12.83 6.32
N PHE A 172 17.46 11.72 7.02
CA PHE A 172 16.90 11.68 8.37
C PHE A 172 17.92 11.93 9.49
N THR A 173 19.23 11.99 9.20
CA THR A 173 20.26 12.19 10.22
C THR A 173 21.39 13.10 9.77
N ALA A 174 21.86 13.94 10.70
CA ALA A 174 23.07 14.75 10.55
C ALA A 174 24.35 14.02 11.01
N ARG A 175 24.24 12.79 11.54
CA ARG A 175 25.35 12.05 12.16
C ARG A 175 25.69 10.77 11.39
N GLY A 176 26.94 10.33 11.54
CA GLY A 176 27.43 9.08 11.00
C GLY A 176 27.70 9.13 9.50
N THR A 177 28.14 8.00 8.97
CA THR A 177 28.35 7.82 7.53
C THR A 177 27.02 7.44 6.90
N ARG A 178 26.65 8.08 5.78
CA ARG A 178 25.39 7.80 5.09
C ARG A 178 25.62 6.75 4.01
N LEU A 179 24.89 5.64 4.08
CA LEU A 179 24.97 4.54 3.13
C LEU A 179 23.69 4.51 2.29
N LEU A 180 23.74 4.90 1.03
CA LEU A 180 22.62 4.72 0.12
C LEU A 180 22.63 3.26 -0.36
N ASP A 181 21.52 2.57 -0.18
CA ASP A 181 21.36 1.18 -0.61
C ASP A 181 20.19 1.09 -1.59
N VAL A 182 20.45 0.55 -2.78
CA VAL A 182 19.52 0.57 -3.90
C VAL A 182 19.49 -0.80 -4.56
N GLY A 183 18.29 -1.34 -4.74
CA GLY A 183 18.10 -2.65 -5.37
C GLY A 183 16.99 -2.65 -6.41
N LEU A 184 17.09 -3.64 -7.32
CA LEU A 184 16.08 -3.93 -8.32
C LEU A 184 15.97 -5.46 -8.48
N GLY A 185 14.86 -6.02 -8.02
CA GLY A 185 14.62 -7.46 -8.00
C GLY A 185 15.58 -8.22 -7.10
N ASP A 186 16.00 -9.40 -7.55
CA ASP A 186 16.89 -10.29 -6.80
C ASP A 186 18.37 -9.91 -6.95
N SER A 187 18.68 -8.88 -7.74
CA SER A 187 20.04 -8.39 -7.89
C SER A 187 20.44 -7.64 -6.62
N ALA A 188 21.37 -8.24 -5.87
CA ALA A 188 21.89 -7.67 -4.64
C ALA A 188 22.40 -6.22 -4.88
N PRO A 189 22.06 -5.30 -3.96
CA PRO A 189 22.19 -3.87 -4.15
C PRO A 189 23.64 -3.41 -4.11
N ALA A 190 23.93 -2.34 -4.84
CA ALA A 190 25.13 -1.56 -4.59
C ALA A 190 24.85 -0.62 -3.41
N GLY A 191 25.60 -0.79 -2.32
CA GLY A 191 25.65 0.18 -1.22
C GLY A 191 26.68 1.26 -1.55
N PHE A 192 26.31 2.54 -1.44
CA PHE A 192 27.17 3.69 -1.73
C PHE A 192 27.36 4.53 -0.49
N VAL A 193 28.60 4.86 -0.10
CA VAL A 193 28.82 5.91 0.90
C VAL A 193 28.57 7.26 0.25
N VAL A 194 27.52 7.94 0.67
CA VAL A 194 27.17 9.26 0.17
C VAL A 194 28.09 10.29 0.82
N ASP A 195 28.98 10.89 0.02
CA ASP A 195 29.83 12.01 0.44
C ASP A 195 28.99 13.27 0.63
N LEU A 196 28.32 13.34 1.78
CA LEU A 196 27.45 14.45 2.14
C LEU A 196 27.78 14.88 3.58
N PRO A 197 28.06 16.17 3.84
CA PRO A 197 28.37 16.64 5.18
C PRO A 197 27.16 16.52 6.12
N GLY A 198 27.41 16.45 7.42
CA GLY A 198 26.35 16.33 8.43
C GLY A 198 25.25 17.39 8.29
N HIS A 199 25.66 18.62 7.94
CA HIS A 199 24.78 19.74 7.62
C HIS A 199 25.03 20.21 6.18
N PRO A 200 24.27 19.70 5.20
CA PRO A 200 24.38 20.15 3.80
C PRO A 200 24.06 21.64 3.65
N GLY A 201 24.75 22.29 2.72
CA GLY A 201 24.54 23.70 2.37
C GLY A 201 24.14 23.88 0.91
N THR A 202 24.17 25.12 0.44
CA THR A 202 23.74 25.49 -0.92
C THR A 202 24.53 24.77 -2.02
N LYS A 203 25.83 24.51 -1.79
CA LYS A 203 26.69 23.77 -2.75
C LYS A 203 26.22 22.34 -2.98
N ASP A 204 25.57 21.73 -2.00
CA ASP A 204 25.14 20.33 -2.08
C ASP A 204 23.81 20.21 -2.83
N ARG A 205 23.20 21.34 -3.22
CA ARG A 205 21.96 21.41 -4.01
C ARG A 205 22.18 21.24 -5.51
N THR A 206 23.42 21.38 -5.97
CA THR A 206 23.81 21.06 -7.34
C THR A 206 24.15 19.58 -7.45
N TRP A 207 23.92 18.97 -8.62
CA TRP A 207 24.35 17.60 -8.88
C TRP A 207 25.86 17.46 -8.66
N SER A 208 26.24 16.45 -7.89
CA SER A 208 27.63 16.01 -7.80
C SER A 208 28.14 15.51 -9.15
N ASP A 209 29.45 15.37 -9.27
CA ASP A 209 30.05 14.54 -10.31
C ASP A 209 29.54 13.09 -10.19
N TRP A 210 29.69 12.32 -11.27
CA TRP A 210 29.43 10.89 -11.24
C TRP A 210 30.51 10.19 -10.40
N LEU A 211 30.09 9.58 -9.31
CA LEU A 211 30.93 8.84 -8.38
C LEU A 211 30.88 7.34 -8.74
N SER A 212 32.05 6.73 -8.95
CA SER A 212 32.21 5.31 -9.26
C SER A 212 32.84 4.50 -8.11
N GLN A 213 33.10 5.14 -6.97
CA GLN A 213 33.75 4.53 -5.81
C GLN A 213 32.78 4.37 -4.64
N LEU A 214 33.06 3.40 -3.77
CA LEU A 214 32.33 3.14 -2.53
C LEU A 214 32.42 4.28 -1.49
N GLY A 215 33.18 5.33 -1.78
CA GLY A 215 33.42 6.52 -0.96
C GLY A 215 34.70 7.24 -1.44
N PRO A 216 35.05 8.40 -0.87
CA PRO A 216 36.27 9.13 -1.24
C PRO A 216 37.53 8.25 -1.04
N GLY A 217 38.17 7.86 -2.14
CA GLY A 217 39.35 6.98 -2.12
C GLY A 217 39.05 5.49 -1.85
N GLY A 218 37.79 5.08 -1.91
CA GLY A 218 37.37 3.69 -1.74
C GLY A 218 37.50 2.84 -3.02
N SER A 219 37.25 1.54 -2.91
CA SER A 219 37.24 0.62 -4.05
C SER A 219 36.16 1.01 -5.07
N GLU A 220 36.40 0.69 -6.35
CA GLU A 220 35.39 0.84 -7.39
C GLU A 220 34.14 0.04 -7.09
N LEU A 221 32.99 0.58 -7.48
CA LEU A 221 31.71 -0.08 -7.34
C LEU A 221 31.65 -1.33 -8.24
N PRO A 222 30.97 -2.40 -7.78
CA PRO A 222 30.80 -3.60 -8.58
C PRO A 222 30.23 -3.28 -9.96
N ASN A 223 30.73 -3.98 -10.97
CA ASN A 223 30.20 -4.01 -12.34
C ASN A 223 30.21 -2.67 -13.09
N GLY A 224 30.88 -1.62 -12.60
CA GLY A 224 30.94 -0.33 -13.30
C GLY A 224 29.69 0.56 -13.10
N LEU A 225 28.93 0.31 -12.03
CA LEU A 225 27.91 1.21 -11.52
C LEU A 225 28.52 2.56 -11.13
N SER A 226 27.74 3.63 -11.30
CA SER A 226 28.10 4.95 -10.80
C SER A 226 26.85 5.70 -10.39
N TYR A 227 26.95 6.61 -9.44
CA TYR A 227 25.82 7.41 -8.99
C TYR A 227 26.22 8.88 -8.88
N ARG A 228 25.24 9.76 -8.89
CA ARG A 228 25.40 11.15 -8.50
C ARG A 228 24.22 11.57 -7.65
N HIS A 229 24.39 12.63 -6.87
CA HIS A 229 23.35 13.08 -5.96
C HIS A 229 23.29 14.60 -5.86
N ARG A 230 22.18 15.08 -5.32
CA ARG A 230 22.00 16.45 -4.85
C ARG A 230 21.01 16.47 -3.70
N VAL A 231 21.05 17.55 -2.93
CA VAL A 231 20.10 17.84 -1.87
C VAL A 231 18.94 18.68 -2.42
N VAL A 232 17.73 18.28 -2.09
CA VAL A 232 16.49 19.00 -2.41
C VAL A 232 15.74 19.25 -1.11
N THR A 233 15.16 20.43 -0.93
CA THR A 233 14.31 20.70 0.24
C THR A 233 12.90 20.16 -0.01
N THR A 234 12.14 19.88 1.05
CA THR A 234 10.73 19.45 0.92
C THR A 234 9.79 20.53 0.36
N SER A 235 10.28 21.75 0.15
CA SER A 235 9.56 22.86 -0.48
C SER A 235 9.85 22.99 -1.98
N GLU A 236 10.74 22.15 -2.53
CA GLU A 236 11.19 22.20 -3.91
C GLU A 236 10.76 20.97 -4.70
N PRO A 237 10.51 21.12 -6.02
CA PRO A 237 10.23 19.97 -6.86
C PRO A 237 11.36 18.95 -6.82
N LEU A 238 11.04 17.75 -6.33
CA LEU A 238 11.95 16.61 -6.38
C LEU A 238 12.13 16.13 -7.83
N ARG A 239 11.05 16.16 -8.59
CA ARG A 239 10.93 15.59 -9.95
C ARG A 239 10.07 16.48 -10.84
N GLN A 240 10.39 16.53 -12.12
CA GLN A 240 9.58 17.15 -13.16
C GLN A 240 9.38 16.16 -14.30
N GLN A 241 8.14 16.06 -14.78
CA GLN A 241 7.75 15.12 -15.83
C GLN A 241 6.96 15.86 -16.91
N ALA A 242 7.30 15.62 -18.17
CA ALA A 242 6.54 16.13 -19.31
C ALA A 242 5.40 15.18 -19.68
N VAL A 243 4.21 15.72 -19.92
CA VAL A 243 3.04 15.02 -20.45
C VAL A 243 2.43 15.88 -21.55
N GLY A 244 2.86 15.64 -22.80
CA GLY A 244 2.53 16.53 -23.90
C GLY A 244 3.01 17.97 -23.63
N PRO A 245 2.14 19.00 -23.71
CA PRO A 245 2.51 20.38 -23.42
C PRO A 245 2.57 20.69 -21.91
N PHE A 246 2.19 19.74 -21.05
CA PHE A 246 2.19 19.92 -19.60
C PHE A 246 3.51 19.51 -18.99
N THR A 247 3.98 20.27 -18.00
CA THR A 247 5.05 19.88 -17.09
C THR A 247 4.47 19.72 -15.69
N VAL A 248 4.55 18.51 -15.15
CA VAL A 248 4.11 18.14 -13.80
C VAL A 248 5.34 18.13 -12.88
N SER A 249 5.38 19.07 -11.95
CA SER A 249 6.40 19.13 -10.90
C SER A 249 5.86 18.44 -9.64
N THR A 250 6.61 17.50 -9.07
CA THR A 250 6.25 16.78 -7.85
C THR A 250 7.13 17.25 -6.69
N THR A 251 6.53 17.86 -5.68
CA THR A 251 7.18 18.30 -4.45
C THR A 251 6.83 17.31 -3.34
N VAL A 252 7.83 16.62 -2.79
CA VAL A 252 7.61 15.56 -1.79
C VAL A 252 7.86 16.09 -0.39
N SER A 253 6.90 15.83 0.50
CA SER A 253 7.00 16.17 1.93
C SER A 253 7.66 15.06 2.75
N TYR A 254 7.26 13.80 2.55
CA TYR A 254 7.88 12.61 3.16
C TYR A 254 7.46 11.32 2.43
N PHE A 255 8.18 10.23 2.72
CA PHE A 255 7.91 8.88 2.20
C PHE A 255 7.22 8.00 3.24
N PHE A 256 6.39 7.07 2.79
CA PHE A 256 5.77 6.06 3.66
C PHE A 256 5.54 4.74 2.90
N GLN A 257 5.42 3.64 3.62
CA GLN A 257 5.08 2.34 3.04
C GLN A 257 3.56 2.23 2.84
N GLY A 258 3.13 1.94 1.61
CA GLY A 258 1.72 1.68 1.30
C GLY A 258 1.25 0.31 1.79
N ALA A 259 -0.06 0.15 1.96
CA ALA A 259 -0.71 -1.04 2.53
C ALA A 259 -0.41 -2.38 1.82
N LEU A 260 0.13 -2.35 0.60
CA LEU A 260 0.38 -3.54 -0.22
C LEU A 260 1.87 -3.85 -0.44
N ASN A 261 2.80 -3.16 0.23
CA ASN A 261 4.25 -3.36 0.09
C ASN A 261 4.84 -3.28 -1.34
N VAL A 262 4.03 -2.90 -2.35
CA VAL A 262 4.42 -2.96 -3.76
C VAL A 262 5.42 -1.85 -4.13
N ALA A 263 5.29 -0.66 -3.52
CA ALA A 263 6.18 0.48 -3.73
C ALA A 263 6.11 1.48 -2.55
N VAL A 264 7.13 2.32 -2.44
CA VAL A 264 7.14 3.43 -1.48
C VAL A 264 6.25 4.56 -1.99
N SER A 265 5.30 4.96 -1.17
CA SER A 265 4.40 6.09 -1.40
C SER A 265 5.02 7.37 -0.89
N ALA A 266 4.45 8.50 -1.30
CA ALA A 266 4.84 9.82 -0.82
C ALA A 266 3.60 10.65 -0.45
N THR A 267 3.79 11.59 0.46
CA THR A 267 2.89 12.74 0.55
C THR A 267 3.48 13.84 -0.31
N SER A 268 2.79 14.16 -1.39
CA SER A 268 3.29 15.06 -2.43
C SER A 268 2.27 16.10 -2.82
N GLN A 269 2.77 17.27 -3.21
CA GLN A 269 2.01 18.26 -3.95
C GLN A 269 2.52 18.36 -5.37
N PHE A 270 1.62 18.68 -6.28
CA PHE A 270 1.91 18.81 -7.70
C PHE A 270 1.71 20.25 -8.14
N THR A 271 2.62 20.74 -8.97
CA THR A 271 2.44 21.99 -9.71
C THR A 271 2.42 21.66 -11.19
N ILE A 272 1.36 22.07 -11.88
CA ILE A 272 1.19 21.80 -13.30
C ILE A 272 1.34 23.11 -14.06
N THR A 273 2.29 23.11 -14.99
CA THR A 273 2.53 24.23 -15.89
C THR A 273 2.32 23.79 -17.33
N ARG A 274 2.00 24.76 -18.18
CA ARG A 274 2.02 24.61 -19.63
C ARG A 274 2.97 25.64 -20.19
N ASP A 275 3.92 25.22 -21.02
CA ASP A 275 4.93 26.12 -21.61
C ASP A 275 5.63 27.00 -20.54
N GLY A 276 5.88 26.40 -19.36
CA GLY A 276 6.48 27.06 -18.19
C GLY A 276 5.56 27.98 -17.38
N ARG A 277 4.29 28.15 -17.77
CA ARG A 277 3.32 28.99 -17.06
C ARG A 277 2.36 28.16 -16.21
N PRO A 278 2.13 28.49 -14.92
CA PRO A 278 1.11 27.84 -14.11
C PRO A 278 -0.28 27.93 -14.76
N ILE A 279 -1.04 26.85 -14.67
CA ILE A 279 -2.43 26.83 -15.13
C ILE A 279 -3.29 27.48 -14.05
N ALA A 280 -3.98 28.57 -14.38
CA ALA A 280 -4.80 29.31 -13.42
C ALA A 280 -5.85 28.41 -12.74
N GLY A 281 -6.02 28.56 -11.42
CA GLY A 281 -6.99 27.83 -10.60
C GLY A 281 -6.60 26.38 -10.28
N LEU A 282 -5.32 26.03 -10.38
CA LEU A 282 -4.71 24.78 -9.92
C LEU A 282 -3.65 25.07 -8.86
N ASP A 283 -4.01 25.81 -7.81
CA ASP A 283 -3.06 26.28 -6.80
C ASP A 283 -2.58 25.15 -5.87
N VAL A 284 -3.47 24.19 -5.58
CA VAL A 284 -3.17 22.99 -4.76
C VAL A 284 -3.64 21.76 -5.53
N VAL A 285 -2.68 20.96 -6.00
CA VAL A 285 -2.94 19.68 -6.67
C VAL A 285 -2.28 18.58 -5.85
N GLU A 286 -3.06 17.61 -5.39
CA GLU A 286 -2.60 16.55 -4.47
C GLU A 286 -2.48 15.19 -5.16
N ALA A 287 -3.10 15.03 -6.33
CA ALA A 287 -2.95 13.84 -7.15
C ALA A 287 -3.07 14.19 -8.64
N VAL A 288 -2.28 13.49 -9.46
CA VAL A 288 -2.29 13.64 -10.92
C VAL A 288 -2.20 12.25 -11.54
N ALA A 289 -3.05 11.98 -12.52
CA ALA A 289 -2.99 10.80 -13.35
C ALA A 289 -2.90 11.19 -14.83
N MET A 290 -2.03 10.52 -15.56
CA MET A 290 -1.92 10.64 -17.00
C MET A 290 -3.00 9.81 -17.67
N ILE A 291 -3.73 10.43 -18.60
CA ILE A 291 -4.73 9.75 -19.41
C ILE A 291 -4.07 9.20 -20.68
N GLY A 292 -4.15 7.87 -20.86
CA GLY A 292 -3.72 7.20 -22.08
C GLY A 292 -4.66 7.50 -23.25
N GLY A 293 -4.11 7.82 -24.41
CA GLY A 293 -4.87 8.17 -25.60
C GLY A 293 -4.02 8.88 -26.65
N THR A 294 -4.65 9.33 -27.73
CA THR A 294 -3.98 10.09 -28.81
C THR A 294 -3.72 11.54 -28.46
N ARG A 295 -4.45 12.09 -27.47
CA ARG A 295 -4.32 13.45 -26.98
C ARG A 295 -3.77 13.45 -25.56
N PRO A 296 -2.66 14.16 -25.28
CA PRO A 296 -2.16 14.31 -23.91
C PRO A 296 -3.22 14.96 -23.01
N ALA A 297 -3.56 14.27 -21.93
CA ALA A 297 -4.49 14.77 -20.93
C ALA A 297 -4.06 14.32 -19.53
N LEU A 298 -4.46 15.09 -18.53
CA LEU A 298 -4.23 14.83 -17.12
C LEU A 298 -5.57 14.83 -16.39
N LEU A 299 -5.81 13.83 -15.55
CA LEU A 299 -6.82 13.91 -14.51
C LEU A 299 -6.14 14.41 -13.25
N VAL A 300 -6.67 15.48 -12.67
CA VAL A 300 -6.06 16.14 -11.50
C VAL A 300 -7.07 16.24 -10.38
N ARG A 301 -6.61 16.07 -9.15
CA ARG A 301 -7.39 16.35 -7.95
C ARG A 301 -6.91 17.64 -7.33
N THR A 302 -7.82 18.60 -7.19
CA THR A 302 -7.60 19.87 -6.48
C THR A 302 -8.26 19.86 -5.11
N GLY A 303 -7.68 20.56 -4.14
CA GLY A 303 -8.18 20.67 -2.77
C GLY A 303 -7.18 20.12 -1.73
N GLU A 304 -7.49 20.26 -0.45
CA GLU A 304 -6.60 19.83 0.64
C GLU A 304 -6.50 18.29 0.72
N ALA A 305 -5.34 17.78 1.18
CA ALA A 305 -5.04 16.35 1.22
C ALA A 305 -6.11 15.48 1.93
N ASN A 306 -6.74 16.01 2.97
CA ASN A 306 -7.70 15.28 3.82
C ASN A 306 -9.17 15.68 3.60
N ALA A 307 -9.45 16.58 2.66
CA ALA A 307 -10.81 17.02 2.33
C ALA A 307 -11.33 16.32 1.07
N THR A 308 -12.65 16.34 0.86
CA THR A 308 -13.23 16.02 -0.45
C THR A 308 -12.63 16.97 -1.48
N GLY A 309 -11.90 16.42 -2.45
CA GLY A 309 -11.27 17.18 -3.52
C GLY A 309 -12.16 17.20 -4.76
N GLN A 310 -11.95 18.17 -5.64
CA GLN A 310 -12.60 18.19 -6.96
C GLN A 310 -11.67 17.58 -8.00
N CYS A 311 -12.18 16.62 -8.77
CA CYS A 311 -11.48 16.13 -9.95
C CYS A 311 -11.69 17.07 -11.13
N GLN A 312 -10.63 17.28 -11.90
CA GLN A 312 -10.68 18.06 -13.12
C GLN A 312 -9.89 17.36 -14.21
N LEU A 313 -10.43 17.35 -15.40
CA LEU A 313 -9.75 16.87 -16.60
C LEU A 313 -9.08 18.06 -17.29
N LEU A 314 -7.77 17.97 -17.47
CA LEU A 314 -6.96 18.92 -18.22
C LEU A 314 -6.61 18.30 -19.57
N HIS A 315 -6.85 19.00 -20.66
CA HIS A 315 -6.39 18.56 -21.97
C HIS A 315 -6.02 19.75 -22.86
N ASP A 316 -5.17 19.46 -23.83
CA ASP A 316 -4.77 20.43 -24.84
C ASP A 316 -5.80 20.49 -25.97
N ASP A 317 -6.28 21.69 -26.27
CA ASP A 317 -7.11 21.99 -27.43
C ASP A 317 -6.39 23.04 -28.29
N GLY A 318 -5.43 22.57 -29.09
CA GLY A 318 -4.77 23.37 -30.13
C GLY A 318 -3.95 24.56 -29.60
N GLY A 319 -3.28 24.42 -28.45
CA GLY A 319 -2.47 25.51 -27.88
C GLY A 319 -3.07 26.12 -26.62
N SER A 320 -4.32 25.78 -26.28
CA SER A 320 -5.00 26.22 -25.06
C SER A 320 -5.25 25.04 -24.12
N THR A 321 -5.26 25.31 -22.81
CA THR A 321 -5.62 24.30 -21.81
C THR A 321 -7.12 24.39 -21.53
N THR A 322 -7.84 23.33 -21.84
CA THR A 322 -9.23 23.17 -21.44
C THR A 322 -9.29 22.46 -20.08
N ARG A 323 -10.11 22.99 -19.18
CA ARG A 323 -10.40 22.42 -17.87
C ARG A 323 -11.85 21.99 -17.82
N THR A 324 -12.09 20.70 -17.65
CA THR A 324 -13.44 20.17 -17.48
C THR A 324 -13.59 19.72 -16.03
N PRO A 325 -14.39 20.42 -15.20
CA PRO A 325 -14.68 19.94 -13.86
C PRO A 325 -15.44 18.61 -13.97
N LEU A 326 -15.03 17.66 -13.13
CA LEU A 326 -15.74 16.40 -12.97
C LEU A 326 -16.53 16.49 -11.65
N SER A 327 -16.63 15.39 -10.92
CA SER A 327 -17.21 15.30 -9.58
C SER A 327 -16.13 15.32 -8.49
N GLU A 328 -16.59 15.14 -7.25
CA GLU A 328 -15.70 14.87 -6.11
C GLU A 328 -14.87 13.61 -6.33
N CYS A 329 -13.66 13.63 -5.77
CA CYS A 329 -12.72 12.53 -5.80
C CYS A 329 -12.11 12.26 -4.42
N VAL A 330 -11.93 10.98 -4.12
CA VAL A 330 -11.16 10.49 -2.98
C VAL A 330 -9.69 10.95 -3.07
N PRO A 331 -8.91 10.95 -1.96
CA PRO A 331 -7.55 11.49 -1.92
C PRO A 331 -6.58 10.97 -2.99
N HIS A 332 -6.83 9.77 -3.53
CA HIS A 332 -6.06 9.18 -4.63
C HIS A 332 -6.96 9.02 -5.85
N ILE A 333 -6.47 9.40 -7.03
CA ILE A 333 -7.22 9.19 -8.26
C ILE A 333 -7.32 7.68 -8.49
N THR A 334 -8.54 7.19 -8.60
CA THR A 334 -8.84 5.78 -8.90
C THR A 334 -9.78 5.72 -10.10
N GLY A 335 -9.68 4.65 -10.86
CA GLY A 335 -10.54 4.38 -12.01
C GLY A 335 -10.64 2.90 -12.27
N GLN A 336 -11.84 2.42 -12.56
CA GLN A 336 -12.10 1.03 -12.91
C GLN A 336 -12.38 0.95 -14.40
N LEU A 337 -11.48 0.28 -15.14
CA LEU A 337 -11.66 0.05 -16.57
C LEU A 337 -12.93 -0.77 -16.80
N LEU A 338 -13.82 -0.25 -17.64
CA LEU A 338 -15.03 -0.94 -18.06
C LEU A 338 -14.74 -1.66 -19.37
N THR A 339 -14.60 -2.98 -19.29
CA THR A 339 -14.26 -3.81 -20.45
C THR A 339 -14.96 -5.16 -20.39
N ALA A 340 -15.19 -5.76 -21.55
CA ALA A 340 -15.60 -7.15 -21.69
C ALA A 340 -14.40 -8.09 -21.94
N ASP A 341 -13.19 -7.56 -22.07
CA ASP A 341 -11.96 -8.33 -22.24
C ASP A 341 -11.36 -8.72 -20.87
N SER A 342 -11.27 -10.02 -20.60
CA SER A 342 -10.73 -10.53 -19.34
C SER A 342 -9.25 -10.18 -19.14
N GLY A 343 -8.46 -10.16 -20.22
CA GLY A 343 -7.04 -9.84 -20.16
C GLY A 343 -6.80 -8.42 -19.69
N ASP A 344 -7.50 -7.46 -20.30
CA ASP A 344 -7.45 -6.04 -19.93
C ASP A 344 -8.01 -5.81 -18.52
N TRP A 345 -9.10 -6.49 -18.17
CA TRP A 345 -9.69 -6.42 -16.84
C TRP A 345 -8.68 -6.87 -15.76
N HIS A 346 -8.09 -8.05 -15.91
CA HIS A 346 -7.07 -8.59 -15.00
C HIS A 346 -5.79 -7.74 -15.00
N ALA A 347 -5.41 -7.16 -16.14
CA ALA A 347 -4.29 -6.24 -16.22
C ALA A 347 -4.56 -4.96 -15.40
N SER A 348 -5.75 -4.36 -15.52
CA SER A 348 -6.11 -3.15 -14.78
C SER A 348 -6.20 -3.35 -13.27
N ARG A 349 -6.63 -4.54 -12.81
CA ARG A 349 -6.72 -4.84 -11.36
C ARG A 349 -5.37 -5.06 -10.69
N ARG A 350 -4.35 -5.43 -11.46
CA ARG A 350 -2.98 -5.61 -10.97
C ARG A 350 -2.20 -4.29 -10.88
N VAL A 351 -2.79 -3.20 -11.37
CA VAL A 351 -2.19 -1.88 -11.29
C VAL A 351 -2.47 -1.28 -9.91
N ALA A 352 -1.41 -1.04 -9.16
CA ALA A 352 -1.46 -0.20 -7.97
C ALA A 352 -0.50 0.97 -8.18
N ALA A 353 -1.05 2.16 -8.43
CA ALA A 353 -0.27 3.38 -8.46
C ALA A 353 0.06 3.79 -7.01
N PRO A 354 1.33 3.87 -6.61
CA PRO A 354 1.67 4.31 -5.27
C PRO A 354 1.22 5.77 -5.08
N PRO A 355 0.50 6.10 -3.99
CA PRO A 355 0.12 7.46 -3.66
C PRO A 355 1.28 8.45 -3.68
N GLY A 356 0.98 9.70 -4.06
CA GLY A 356 1.96 10.81 -4.09
C GLY A 356 2.87 10.85 -5.31
N TRP A 357 2.62 10.00 -6.31
CA TRP A 357 3.35 10.00 -7.58
C TRP A 357 2.41 10.30 -8.75
N LEU A 358 2.97 10.76 -9.87
CA LEU A 358 2.22 10.87 -11.13
C LEU A 358 1.78 9.48 -11.56
N ASP A 359 0.48 9.21 -11.51
CA ASP A 359 -0.07 7.92 -11.90
C ASP A 359 -0.06 7.80 -13.44
N ARG A 360 0.79 6.91 -13.95
CA ARG A 360 0.90 6.61 -15.39
C ARG A 360 0.22 5.30 -15.79
N THR A 361 -0.46 4.67 -14.84
CA THR A 361 -0.82 3.26 -14.93
C THR A 361 -2.32 3.04 -14.95
N THR A 362 -3.08 3.74 -14.11
CA THR A 362 -4.54 3.52 -13.98
C THR A 362 -5.26 3.71 -15.31
N PHE A 363 -4.99 4.81 -16.02
CA PHE A 363 -5.64 5.16 -17.29
C PHE A 363 -4.78 4.84 -18.52
N LYS A 364 -3.84 3.89 -18.40
CA LYS A 364 -2.91 3.55 -19.50
C LYS A 364 -3.65 2.94 -20.71
N ILE A 365 -4.67 2.13 -20.47
CA ILE A 365 -5.47 1.47 -21.51
C ILE A 365 -6.55 2.46 -21.96
N PRO A 366 -6.59 2.91 -23.23
CA PRO A 366 -7.66 3.78 -23.69
C PRO A 366 -9.03 3.07 -23.63
N GLY A 367 -10.06 3.70 -23.07
CA GLY A 367 -11.36 3.09 -22.86
C GLY A 367 -12.30 3.88 -21.95
N LEU A 368 -13.37 3.24 -21.49
CA LEU A 368 -14.29 3.80 -20.51
C LEU A 368 -13.86 3.44 -19.10
N TYR A 369 -13.85 4.41 -18.20
CA TYR A 369 -13.49 4.23 -16.80
C TYR A 369 -14.62 4.70 -15.90
N ARG A 370 -15.04 3.86 -14.96
CA ARG A 370 -15.84 4.32 -13.82
C ARG A 370 -14.90 4.99 -12.83
N ILE A 371 -15.10 6.28 -12.61
CA ILE A 371 -14.47 7.05 -11.54
C ILE A 371 -15.55 7.44 -10.53
N GLN A 372 -15.17 8.05 -9.40
CA GLN A 372 -16.17 8.60 -8.48
C GLN A 372 -17.06 9.60 -9.24
N GLY A 373 -18.38 9.48 -9.10
CA GLY A 373 -19.38 10.39 -9.68
C GLY A 373 -19.67 10.26 -11.18
N GLY A 374 -19.02 9.36 -11.92
CA GLY A 374 -19.41 9.12 -13.31
C GLY A 374 -18.45 8.29 -14.16
N ILE A 375 -18.66 8.36 -15.47
CA ILE A 375 -17.90 7.64 -16.49
C ILE A 375 -17.02 8.61 -17.27
N LEU A 376 -15.72 8.33 -17.31
CA LEU A 376 -14.73 9.04 -18.12
C LEU A 376 -14.37 8.18 -19.35
N ASP A 377 -14.59 8.72 -20.55
CA ASP A 377 -14.07 8.14 -21.79
C ASP A 377 -12.70 8.75 -22.10
N THR A 378 -11.63 7.96 -21.93
CA THR A 378 -10.26 8.46 -22.15
C THR A 378 -9.91 8.65 -23.62
N ARG A 379 -10.71 8.09 -24.55
CA ARG A 379 -10.51 8.25 -26.00
C ARG A 379 -11.03 9.60 -26.47
N THR A 380 -12.22 9.97 -25.99
CA THR A 380 -12.90 11.22 -26.37
C THR A 380 -12.67 12.35 -25.37
N LEU A 381 -12.13 12.06 -24.19
CA LEU A 381 -11.96 12.98 -23.07
C LEU A 381 -13.30 13.54 -22.56
N ALA A 382 -14.38 12.80 -22.76
CA ALA A 382 -15.72 13.15 -22.30
C ALA A 382 -15.99 12.54 -20.93
N PHE A 383 -16.66 13.30 -20.06
CA PHE A 383 -17.16 12.81 -18.79
C PHE A 383 -18.69 12.87 -18.77
N THR A 384 -19.31 11.81 -18.29
CA THR A 384 -20.76 11.75 -18.05
C THR A 384 -20.99 11.43 -16.59
N ALA A 385 -21.66 12.35 -15.88
CA ALA A 385 -22.05 12.11 -14.50
C ALA A 385 -23.00 10.91 -14.44
N SER A 386 -22.73 9.99 -13.52
CA SER A 386 -23.56 8.82 -13.26
C SER A 386 -23.34 8.41 -11.81
N GLU A 387 -24.44 8.30 -11.07
CA GLU A 387 -24.40 7.93 -9.67
C GLU A 387 -24.62 6.42 -9.55
N PRO A 388 -23.85 5.72 -8.70
CA PRO A 388 -24.19 4.35 -8.36
C PRO A 388 -25.56 4.33 -7.67
N PRO A 389 -26.38 3.28 -7.86
CA PRO A 389 -27.65 3.17 -7.16
C PRO A 389 -27.42 2.99 -5.65
N ASP A 390 -28.37 3.46 -4.84
CA ASP A 390 -28.34 3.29 -3.38
C ASP A 390 -28.55 1.83 -2.94
N SER A 391 -29.25 1.04 -3.74
CA SER A 391 -29.51 -0.37 -3.47
C SER A 391 -29.77 -1.16 -4.76
N PRO A 392 -29.21 -2.38 -4.90
CA PRO A 392 -28.20 -2.97 -4.02
C PRO A 392 -26.87 -2.19 -4.11
N THR A 393 -25.99 -2.35 -3.13
CA THR A 393 -24.70 -1.62 -3.12
C THR A 393 -23.59 -2.43 -3.80
N PRO A 394 -22.66 -1.79 -4.54
CA PRO A 394 -21.50 -2.48 -5.09
C PRO A 394 -20.61 -3.05 -3.98
N ILE A 395 -20.13 -4.28 -4.17
CA ILE A 395 -19.13 -4.85 -3.26
C ILE A 395 -17.84 -4.04 -3.36
N ASN A 396 -17.38 -3.56 -2.20
CA ASN A 396 -16.16 -2.77 -2.09
C ASN A 396 -14.96 -3.51 -2.70
N GLY A 397 -14.19 -2.81 -3.53
CA GLY A 397 -12.98 -3.36 -4.15
C GLY A 397 -13.20 -4.24 -5.39
N LEU A 398 -14.44 -4.57 -5.75
CA LEU A 398 -14.73 -5.29 -6.99
C LEU A 398 -15.01 -4.31 -8.14
N ALA A 399 -14.25 -4.43 -9.23
CA ALA A 399 -14.48 -3.67 -10.44
C ALA A 399 -15.69 -4.22 -11.21
N PRO A 400 -16.38 -3.39 -12.02
CA PRO A 400 -17.34 -3.87 -13.01
C PRO A 400 -16.75 -4.99 -13.86
N ILE A 401 -17.53 -6.04 -14.07
CA ILE A 401 -17.08 -7.32 -14.63
C ILE A 401 -17.56 -7.55 -16.06
N SER A 402 -18.26 -6.61 -16.69
CA SER A 402 -18.56 -6.66 -18.13
C SER A 402 -19.00 -5.28 -18.62
N MET A 403 -18.83 -5.04 -19.92
CA MET A 403 -19.37 -3.90 -20.66
C MET A 403 -20.26 -4.40 -21.81
N SER A 404 -21.33 -3.66 -22.13
CA SER A 404 -22.19 -3.95 -23.28
C SER A 404 -21.47 -3.64 -24.60
N PRO A 405 -21.78 -4.34 -25.71
CA PRO A 405 -21.13 -4.09 -27.00
C PRO A 405 -21.27 -2.67 -27.55
N ASP A 406 -22.33 -1.95 -27.15
CA ASP A 406 -22.58 -0.55 -27.53
C ASP A 406 -22.03 0.47 -26.53
N GLU A 407 -21.29 -0.03 -25.53
CA GLU A 407 -20.66 0.73 -24.46
C GLU A 407 -21.60 1.63 -23.65
N SER A 408 -22.90 1.33 -23.64
CA SER A 408 -23.92 2.09 -22.91
C SER A 408 -24.16 1.58 -21.50
N SER A 409 -23.83 0.32 -21.23
CA SER A 409 -24.16 -0.35 -19.96
C SER A 409 -23.00 -1.19 -19.45
N TYR A 410 -22.79 -1.21 -18.14
CA TYR A 410 -21.81 -2.09 -17.51
C TYR A 410 -22.46 -2.97 -16.43
N ALA A 411 -21.91 -4.16 -16.23
CA ALA A 411 -22.35 -5.10 -15.22
C ALA A 411 -21.38 -5.13 -14.04
N TRP A 412 -21.89 -5.22 -12.82
CA TRP A 412 -21.13 -5.34 -11.59
C TRP A 412 -21.86 -6.27 -10.62
N PHE A 413 -21.14 -6.84 -9.66
CA PHE A 413 -21.68 -7.85 -8.74
C PHE A 413 -22.15 -7.20 -7.44
N ALA A 414 -23.27 -7.72 -6.91
CA ALA A 414 -23.87 -7.28 -5.66
C ALA A 414 -24.64 -8.43 -5.00
N HIS A 415 -25.18 -8.14 -3.82
CA HIS A 415 -26.14 -8.99 -3.13
C HIS A 415 -27.51 -8.31 -3.14
N ALA A 416 -28.55 -9.01 -3.57
CA ALA A 416 -29.91 -8.49 -3.50
C ALA A 416 -30.33 -8.37 -2.03
N ASN A 417 -30.92 -7.22 -1.66
CA ASN A 417 -31.34 -6.93 -0.28
C ASN A 417 -30.20 -7.08 0.75
N ASP A 418 -28.94 -6.91 0.33
CA ASP A 418 -27.74 -7.12 1.14
C ASP A 418 -27.64 -8.54 1.76
N ASP A 419 -28.31 -9.53 1.16
CA ASP A 419 -28.26 -10.95 1.54
C ASP A 419 -27.21 -11.69 0.69
N GLU A 420 -26.11 -12.11 1.31
CA GLU A 420 -25.02 -12.86 0.65
C GLU A 420 -25.50 -14.15 -0.05
N GLN A 421 -26.66 -14.69 0.37
CA GLN A 421 -27.27 -15.86 -0.26
C GLN A 421 -28.00 -15.54 -1.56
N GLN A 422 -28.17 -14.25 -1.90
CA GLN A 422 -28.87 -13.78 -3.10
C GLN A 422 -27.94 -12.97 -4.02
N PRO A 423 -26.91 -13.61 -4.61
CA PRO A 423 -26.00 -12.94 -5.52
C PRO A 423 -26.70 -12.52 -6.81
N VAL A 424 -26.42 -11.29 -7.26
CA VAL A 424 -26.96 -10.72 -8.49
C VAL A 424 -25.88 -10.01 -9.29
N LEU A 425 -26.08 -9.94 -10.60
CA LEU A 425 -25.44 -8.93 -11.42
C LEU A 425 -26.34 -7.71 -11.51
N CYS A 426 -25.81 -6.56 -11.17
CA CYS A 426 -26.44 -5.28 -11.43
C CYS A 426 -25.92 -4.74 -12.76
N VAL A 427 -26.83 -4.27 -13.60
CA VAL A 427 -26.51 -3.69 -14.91
C VAL A 427 -26.95 -2.24 -14.90
N THR A 428 -25.99 -1.35 -15.03
CA THR A 428 -26.22 0.10 -15.05
C THR A 428 -26.03 0.63 -16.46
N ASP A 429 -27.10 1.13 -17.06
CA ASP A 429 -27.02 2.02 -18.23
C ASP A 429 -26.68 3.41 -17.72
N TRP A 430 -25.42 3.80 -17.91
CA TRP A 430 -24.89 5.04 -17.38
C TRP A 430 -25.35 6.27 -18.18
N ARG A 431 -25.94 6.09 -19.37
CA ARG A 431 -26.50 7.20 -20.16
C ARG A 431 -27.89 7.58 -19.69
N SER A 432 -28.70 6.59 -19.32
CA SER A 432 -30.04 6.81 -18.75
C SER A 432 -30.07 6.85 -17.22
N ASN A 433 -28.93 6.56 -16.57
CA ASN A 433 -28.79 6.35 -15.13
C ASN A 433 -29.80 5.33 -14.58
N SER A 434 -30.12 4.30 -15.38
CA SER A 434 -31.02 3.23 -14.99
C SER A 434 -30.25 1.98 -14.61
N THR A 435 -30.68 1.31 -13.55
CA THR A 435 -30.08 0.04 -13.11
C THR A 435 -31.16 -1.03 -12.96
N TYR A 436 -30.83 -2.26 -13.35
CA TYR A 436 -31.65 -3.43 -13.07
C TYR A 436 -30.76 -4.60 -12.64
N THR A 437 -31.38 -5.63 -12.04
CA THR A 437 -30.66 -6.83 -11.56
C THR A 437 -30.93 -8.04 -12.44
N VAL A 438 -29.94 -8.93 -12.50
CA VAL A 438 -30.01 -10.24 -13.15
C VAL A 438 -29.58 -11.28 -12.12
N PRO A 439 -30.42 -12.28 -11.80
CA PRO A 439 -30.11 -13.25 -10.76
C PRO A 439 -28.95 -14.17 -11.17
N ILE A 440 -28.11 -14.52 -10.19
CA ILE A 440 -27.08 -15.55 -10.35
C ILE A 440 -27.57 -16.84 -9.71
N ASP A 441 -27.88 -17.85 -10.53
CA ASP A 441 -28.21 -19.19 -10.04
C ASP A 441 -26.93 -19.91 -9.63
N ARG A 442 -26.57 -19.88 -8.35
CA ARG A 442 -25.34 -20.50 -7.82
C ARG A 442 -25.20 -22.00 -8.11
N ALA A 443 -26.30 -22.72 -8.30
CA ALA A 443 -26.25 -24.15 -8.61
C ALA A 443 -25.75 -24.40 -10.04
N ARG A 444 -26.08 -23.50 -10.98
CA ARG A 444 -25.71 -23.61 -12.40
C ARG A 444 -24.52 -22.74 -12.77
N MET A 445 -24.45 -21.52 -12.23
CA MET A 445 -23.47 -20.47 -12.51
C MET A 445 -22.39 -20.48 -11.43
N ARG A 446 -21.51 -21.47 -11.50
CA ARG A 446 -20.52 -21.76 -10.46
C ARG A 446 -19.40 -20.72 -10.46
N TYR A 447 -19.03 -20.27 -9.26
CA TYR A 447 -17.83 -19.49 -8.97
C TYR A 447 -17.44 -19.74 -7.50
N THR A 448 -16.19 -19.51 -7.12
CA THR A 448 -15.74 -19.82 -5.75
C THR A 448 -15.97 -18.63 -4.83
N GLU A 449 -15.42 -17.49 -5.24
CA GLU A 449 -15.59 -16.19 -4.57
C GLU A 449 -15.94 -15.11 -5.58
N TYR A 450 -16.57 -14.02 -5.14
CA TYR A 450 -16.91 -12.91 -6.04
C TYR A 450 -15.67 -12.27 -6.68
N THR A 451 -14.48 -12.38 -6.05
CA THR A 451 -13.19 -11.91 -6.58
C THR A 451 -12.72 -12.70 -7.80
N SER A 452 -13.23 -13.92 -7.99
CA SER A 452 -12.97 -14.80 -9.14
C SER A 452 -13.88 -14.52 -10.34
N LEU A 453 -14.90 -13.67 -10.17
CA LEU A 453 -15.77 -13.25 -11.27
C LEU A 453 -14.99 -12.30 -12.18
N ASP A 454 -15.04 -12.56 -13.49
CA ASP A 454 -14.40 -11.75 -14.52
C ASP A 454 -15.31 -11.67 -15.77
N PRO A 455 -14.92 -10.88 -16.79
CA PRO A 455 -15.70 -10.80 -18.03
C PRO A 455 -15.92 -12.13 -18.75
N GLY A 456 -15.01 -13.09 -18.62
CA GLY A 456 -15.13 -14.40 -19.25
C GLY A 456 -16.22 -15.23 -18.58
N TRP A 457 -16.29 -15.18 -17.26
CA TRP A 457 -17.37 -15.79 -16.49
C TRP A 457 -18.74 -15.21 -16.88
N VAL A 458 -18.83 -13.87 -17.03
CA VAL A 458 -20.09 -13.23 -17.47
C VAL A 458 -20.46 -13.68 -18.88
N ALA A 459 -19.52 -13.65 -19.83
CA ALA A 459 -19.76 -14.04 -21.22
C ALA A 459 -20.20 -15.50 -21.37
N HIS A 460 -19.74 -16.39 -20.47
CA HIS A 460 -20.12 -17.81 -20.44
C HIS A 460 -21.55 -18.03 -19.97
N HIS A 461 -22.02 -17.28 -18.97
CA HIS A 461 -23.33 -17.50 -18.34
C HIS A 461 -24.43 -16.57 -18.85
N PHE A 462 -24.06 -15.41 -19.41
CA PHE A 462 -24.96 -14.35 -19.83
C PHE A 462 -24.69 -13.94 -21.29
N ALA A 463 -25.66 -13.28 -21.90
CA ALA A 463 -25.56 -12.68 -23.22
C ALA A 463 -26.09 -11.26 -23.19
N TRP A 464 -25.44 -10.37 -23.94
CA TRP A 464 -25.96 -9.05 -24.24
C TRP A 464 -26.90 -9.15 -25.44
N GLU A 465 -28.17 -8.82 -25.24
CA GLU A 465 -29.21 -8.83 -26.27
C GLU A 465 -29.72 -7.42 -26.50
N ARG A 466 -29.95 -7.07 -27.78
CA ARG A 466 -30.53 -5.77 -28.14
C ARG A 466 -32.05 -5.85 -27.97
N GLY A 467 -32.59 -5.15 -26.98
CA GLY A 467 -34.02 -5.08 -26.73
C GLY A 467 -34.76 -4.11 -27.65
N ASP A 468 -36.08 -4.09 -27.52
CA ASP A 468 -36.96 -3.14 -28.21
C ASP A 468 -36.57 -1.71 -27.82
N GLY A 469 -36.41 -0.83 -28.82
CA GLY A 469 -35.89 0.53 -28.62
C GLY A 469 -34.36 0.64 -28.72
N GLY A 470 -33.66 -0.47 -28.97
CA GLY A 470 -32.22 -0.48 -29.24
C GLY A 470 -31.32 -0.43 -28.00
N VAL A 471 -31.90 -0.54 -26.80
CA VAL A 471 -31.17 -0.64 -25.53
C VAL A 471 -30.63 -2.06 -25.37
N THR A 472 -29.35 -2.18 -25.06
CA THR A 472 -28.71 -3.49 -24.85
C THR A 472 -28.93 -3.97 -23.41
N ARG A 473 -29.41 -5.20 -23.25
CA ARG A 473 -29.70 -5.82 -21.95
C ARG A 473 -28.88 -7.09 -21.78
N LEU A 474 -28.27 -7.26 -20.61
CA LEU A 474 -27.71 -8.53 -20.17
C LEU A 474 -28.84 -9.47 -19.75
N VAL A 475 -28.87 -10.68 -20.29
CA VAL A 475 -29.82 -11.74 -19.93
C VAL A 475 -29.08 -13.06 -19.68
N PRO A 476 -29.59 -13.95 -18.80
CA PRO A 476 -29.03 -15.29 -18.64
C PRO A 476 -29.14 -16.07 -19.94
N ARG A 477 -28.08 -16.80 -20.31
CA ARG A 477 -28.16 -17.74 -21.44
C ARG A 477 -29.13 -18.87 -21.10
N ALA A 478 -30.02 -19.19 -22.04
CA ALA A 478 -30.98 -20.28 -21.87
C ALA A 478 -30.28 -21.62 -21.60
N ALA A 479 -29.16 -21.87 -22.30
CA ALA A 479 -28.33 -23.05 -22.12
C ALA A 479 -26.84 -22.69 -22.11
N PHE A 480 -26.11 -23.30 -21.19
CA PHE A 480 -24.66 -23.32 -21.12
C PHE A 480 -24.25 -24.58 -20.36
N THR A 481 -23.01 -25.02 -20.54
CA THR A 481 -22.47 -26.10 -19.72
C THR A 481 -21.91 -25.47 -18.43
N PRO A 482 -22.34 -25.87 -17.22
CA PRO A 482 -21.76 -25.34 -15.98
C PRO A 482 -20.25 -25.43 -15.99
N LEU A 483 -19.56 -24.38 -15.57
CA LEU A 483 -18.11 -24.44 -15.39
C LEU A 483 -17.79 -25.49 -14.31
N PRO A 484 -16.64 -26.19 -14.40
CA PRO A 484 -16.20 -27.02 -13.28
C PRO A 484 -16.04 -26.18 -12.02
N TYR A 485 -16.19 -26.81 -10.85
CA TYR A 485 -15.74 -26.18 -9.61
C TYR A 485 -14.23 -25.97 -9.66
N ARG A 486 -13.79 -24.88 -9.04
CA ARG A 486 -12.39 -24.51 -8.87
C ARG A 486 -12.17 -24.13 -7.42
N GLY A 487 -11.02 -24.43 -6.85
CA GLY A 487 -10.71 -23.91 -5.54
C GLY A 487 -10.08 -22.52 -5.60
N ASP A 488 -10.29 -21.78 -4.51
CA ASP A 488 -9.66 -20.50 -4.29
C ASP A 488 -8.29 -20.70 -3.62
N ARG A 489 -7.33 -19.84 -3.96
CA ARG A 489 -5.94 -19.97 -3.52
C ARG A 489 -5.64 -18.84 -2.56
N GLU A 490 -5.38 -19.17 -1.29
CA GLU A 490 -4.93 -18.18 -0.32
C GLU A 490 -3.47 -17.88 -0.58
N ILE A 491 -3.21 -16.70 -1.14
CA ILE A 491 -1.88 -16.20 -1.45
C ILE A 491 -1.65 -14.95 -0.61
N ASP A 492 -0.62 -14.96 0.23
CA ASP A 492 -0.27 -13.81 1.05
C ASP A 492 0.36 -12.65 0.24
N GLY A 493 0.64 -11.53 0.89
CA GLY A 493 1.26 -10.37 0.25
C GLY A 493 2.66 -10.61 -0.34
N ASN A 494 3.31 -11.73 0.00
CA ASN A 494 4.59 -12.15 -0.56
C ASN A 494 4.43 -13.15 -1.72
N GLY A 495 3.21 -13.47 -2.13
CA GLY A 495 2.95 -14.49 -3.14
C GLY A 495 3.01 -15.92 -2.61
N THR A 496 3.09 -16.11 -1.29
CA THR A 496 3.16 -17.44 -0.67
C THR A 496 1.76 -18.03 -0.58
N MET A 497 1.55 -19.17 -1.24
CA MET A 497 0.30 -19.91 -1.17
C MET A 497 0.31 -20.84 0.05
N SER A 498 -0.60 -20.62 1.01
CA SER A 498 -0.70 -21.43 2.24
C SER A 498 -1.88 -22.39 2.27
N SER A 499 -2.98 -22.03 1.60
CA SER A 499 -4.25 -22.75 1.69
C SER A 499 -4.98 -22.76 0.35
N TYR A 500 -5.85 -23.75 0.19
CA TYR A 500 -6.72 -23.95 -0.95
C TYR A 500 -8.15 -24.23 -0.46
N TYR A 501 -9.11 -23.43 -0.91
CA TYR A 501 -10.49 -23.43 -0.42
C TYR A 501 -11.48 -23.93 -1.46
N LEU A 502 -12.42 -24.78 -1.06
CA LEU A 502 -13.51 -25.25 -1.92
C LEU A 502 -14.85 -24.79 -1.36
N LYS A 503 -15.56 -23.97 -2.16
CA LYS A 503 -16.84 -23.34 -1.82
C LYS A 503 -17.93 -23.67 -2.85
N PRO A 504 -19.14 -24.06 -2.41
CA PRO A 504 -19.47 -24.53 -1.07
C PRO A 504 -18.78 -25.86 -0.75
N GLY A 505 -18.64 -26.21 0.52
CA GLY A 505 -18.01 -27.47 0.92
C GLY A 505 -18.41 -27.94 2.30
N GLY A 506 -18.63 -29.24 2.42
CA GLY A 506 -18.97 -29.94 3.66
C GLY A 506 -18.13 -31.20 3.86
N THR A 507 -18.54 -32.03 4.81
CA THR A 507 -17.82 -33.25 5.23
C THR A 507 -17.66 -34.23 4.07
N ALA A 508 -18.70 -34.38 3.23
CA ALA A 508 -18.64 -35.26 2.07
C ALA A 508 -17.56 -34.82 1.06
N LEU A 509 -17.46 -33.52 0.77
CA LEU A 509 -16.44 -32.99 -0.13
C LEU A 509 -15.04 -33.14 0.47
N ARG A 510 -14.86 -32.83 1.76
CA ARG A 510 -13.59 -33.00 2.46
C ARG A 510 -13.08 -34.43 2.32
N ASN A 511 -13.94 -35.41 2.65
CA ASN A 511 -13.58 -36.82 2.60
C ASN A 511 -13.21 -37.25 1.17
N ALA A 512 -14.01 -36.85 0.17
CA ALA A 512 -13.76 -37.19 -1.23
C ALA A 512 -12.45 -36.58 -1.76
N MET A 513 -12.12 -35.35 -1.36
CA MET A 513 -10.84 -34.72 -1.71
C MET A 513 -9.66 -35.44 -1.07
N VAL A 514 -9.76 -35.82 0.20
CA VAL A 514 -8.67 -36.55 0.88
C VAL A 514 -8.47 -37.93 0.27
N GLU A 515 -9.56 -38.63 -0.04
CA GLU A 515 -9.51 -39.92 -0.74
C GLU A 515 -8.83 -39.78 -2.12
N ALA A 516 -9.16 -38.74 -2.88
CA ALA A 516 -8.53 -38.46 -4.16
C ALA A 516 -7.04 -38.11 -4.02
N MET A 517 -6.65 -37.33 -3.00
CA MET A 517 -5.24 -37.07 -2.70
C MET A 517 -4.47 -38.36 -2.45
N VAL A 518 -5.06 -39.31 -1.72
CA VAL A 518 -4.42 -40.61 -1.41
C VAL A 518 -4.33 -41.50 -2.66
N HIS A 519 -5.45 -41.72 -3.34
CA HIS A 519 -5.51 -42.72 -4.42
C HIS A 519 -4.96 -42.24 -5.76
N GLU A 520 -5.04 -40.93 -6.05
CA GLU A 520 -4.71 -40.40 -7.38
C GLU A 520 -3.49 -39.50 -7.39
N LEU A 521 -3.22 -38.84 -6.26
CA LEU A 521 -2.03 -37.99 -6.11
C LEU A 521 -0.91 -38.68 -5.32
N GLY A 522 -1.14 -39.91 -4.83
CA GLY A 522 -0.14 -40.71 -4.13
C GLY A 522 0.22 -40.19 -2.74
N ALA A 523 -0.67 -39.44 -2.09
CA ALA A 523 -0.48 -39.02 -0.71
C ALA A 523 -0.64 -40.22 0.24
N GLU A 524 0.07 -40.18 1.37
CA GLU A 524 -0.07 -41.18 2.44
C GLU A 524 -1.06 -40.68 3.49
N ARG A 525 -2.07 -41.49 3.86
CA ARG A 525 -3.01 -41.13 4.92
C ARG A 525 -2.32 -41.18 6.28
N MET A 526 -2.46 -40.11 7.05
CA MET A 526 -1.95 -40.00 8.42
C MET A 526 -3.11 -40.12 9.43
N PRO A 527 -2.81 -40.35 10.73
CA PRO A 527 -3.82 -40.23 11.77
C PRO A 527 -4.45 -38.83 11.75
N ASP A 528 -5.77 -38.78 11.89
CA ASP A 528 -6.50 -37.52 11.96
C ASP A 528 -6.17 -36.77 13.26
N GLU A 529 -6.22 -35.45 13.22
CA GLU A 529 -6.00 -34.57 14.37
C GLU A 529 -7.33 -33.97 14.84
N LEU A 530 -7.34 -33.50 16.10
CA LEU A 530 -8.48 -32.78 16.71
C LEU A 530 -9.80 -33.56 16.54
N ASP A 531 -9.81 -34.82 16.96
CA ASP A 531 -10.98 -35.70 16.92
C ASP A 531 -11.62 -35.83 15.52
N GLY A 532 -10.78 -35.83 14.46
CA GLY A 532 -11.26 -35.97 13.08
C GLY A 532 -11.67 -34.66 12.42
N TYR A 533 -11.50 -33.52 13.09
CA TYR A 533 -11.71 -32.21 12.50
C TYR A 533 -10.72 -31.98 11.34
N HIS A 534 -9.44 -32.32 11.55
CA HIS A 534 -8.39 -32.28 10.54
C HIS A 534 -8.11 -33.68 10.00
N GLN A 535 -8.39 -33.91 8.73
CA GLN A 535 -7.90 -35.09 8.02
C GLN A 535 -6.52 -34.79 7.45
N VAL A 536 -5.54 -35.59 7.84
CA VAL A 536 -4.14 -35.32 7.54
C VAL A 536 -3.62 -36.31 6.50
N VAL A 537 -2.92 -35.79 5.50
CA VAL A 537 -2.17 -36.58 4.53
C VAL A 537 -0.73 -36.10 4.47
N ARG A 538 0.18 -37.01 4.12
CA ARG A 538 1.55 -36.68 3.75
C ARG A 538 1.66 -36.69 2.23
N TYR A 539 1.89 -35.53 1.62
CA TYR A 539 2.07 -35.35 0.18
C TYR A 539 3.47 -34.80 -0.07
N GLU A 540 4.25 -35.49 -0.91
CA GLU A 540 5.67 -35.15 -1.19
C GLU A 540 6.52 -34.95 0.09
N GLY A 541 6.24 -35.72 1.15
CA GLY A 541 6.96 -35.66 2.42
C GLY A 541 6.54 -34.53 3.37
N LYS A 542 5.56 -33.70 2.98
CA LYS A 542 4.99 -32.63 3.82
C LYS A 542 3.59 -32.98 4.29
N LEU A 543 3.21 -32.50 5.47
CA LEU A 543 1.86 -32.68 6.00
C LEU A 543 0.92 -31.63 5.40
N VAL A 544 -0.21 -32.10 4.88
CA VAL A 544 -1.31 -31.28 4.39
C VAL A 544 -2.56 -31.68 5.15
N LYS A 545 -3.30 -30.68 5.65
CA LYS A 545 -4.50 -30.87 6.46
C LYS A 545 -5.71 -30.44 5.65
N SER A 546 -6.80 -31.20 5.78
CA SER A 546 -8.09 -30.84 5.23
C SER A 546 -9.15 -30.75 6.33
N SER A 547 -9.91 -29.66 6.35
CA SER A 547 -10.92 -29.37 7.37
C SER A 547 -12.18 -28.77 6.76
N VAL A 548 -13.32 -28.91 7.46
CA VAL A 548 -14.57 -28.21 7.12
C VAL A 548 -14.66 -26.97 8.01
N VAL A 549 -14.81 -25.80 7.41
CA VAL A 549 -15.02 -24.54 8.11
C VAL A 549 -16.51 -24.24 8.13
N GLY A 550 -17.19 -24.73 9.17
CA GLY A 550 -18.66 -24.68 9.26
C GLY A 550 -19.25 -23.27 9.20
N SER A 551 -18.58 -22.27 9.77
CA SER A 551 -19.04 -20.86 9.74
C SER A 551 -19.07 -20.27 8.33
N GLY A 552 -18.23 -20.74 7.41
CA GLY A 552 -18.16 -20.26 6.03
C GLY A 552 -18.67 -21.26 4.99
N GLY A 553 -19.06 -22.47 5.41
CA GLY A 553 -19.55 -23.53 4.53
C GLY A 553 -18.54 -23.94 3.44
N PHE A 554 -17.28 -24.15 3.82
CA PHE A 554 -16.21 -24.50 2.87
C PHE A 554 -15.25 -25.57 3.39
N VAL A 555 -14.55 -26.22 2.46
CA VAL A 555 -13.42 -27.12 2.78
C VAL A 555 -12.12 -26.34 2.64
N SER A 556 -11.29 -26.35 3.67
CA SER A 556 -9.92 -25.85 3.63
C SER A 556 -8.94 -27.01 3.43
N ILE A 557 -7.95 -26.83 2.58
CA ILE A 557 -6.83 -27.73 2.37
C ILE A 557 -5.55 -26.90 2.45
N GLY A 558 -4.72 -27.10 3.47
CA GLY A 558 -3.57 -26.24 3.72
C GLY A 558 -2.49 -26.85 4.59
N MET A 559 -1.41 -26.10 4.79
CA MET A 559 -0.28 -26.46 5.66
C MET A 559 -0.29 -25.64 6.95
N ASP A 560 0.36 -26.14 8.01
CA ASP A 560 0.50 -25.37 9.25
C ASP A 560 1.40 -24.14 9.05
N PHE A 561 1.04 -23.05 9.74
CA PHE A 561 1.82 -21.82 9.75
C PHE A 561 3.29 -22.08 10.12
N GLY A 562 4.21 -21.44 9.40
CA GLY A 562 5.66 -21.61 9.57
C GLY A 562 6.26 -22.87 8.91
N THR A 563 5.43 -23.74 8.33
CA THR A 563 5.90 -24.92 7.56
C THR A 563 5.51 -24.89 6.08
N VAL A 564 4.87 -23.80 5.65
CA VAL A 564 4.30 -23.64 4.30
C VAL A 564 5.38 -23.78 3.23
N ASP A 565 5.11 -24.67 2.28
CA ASP A 565 5.86 -24.84 1.04
C ASP A 565 4.95 -24.38 -0.11
N SER A 566 5.13 -23.12 -0.53
CA SER A 566 4.25 -22.46 -1.52
C SER A 566 4.24 -23.18 -2.87
N ASP A 567 5.39 -23.69 -3.30
CA ASP A 567 5.50 -24.40 -4.58
C ASP A 567 4.75 -25.74 -4.53
N LEU A 568 4.86 -26.46 -3.40
CA LEU A 568 4.09 -27.68 -3.17
C LEU A 568 2.59 -27.39 -3.14
N MET A 569 2.16 -26.35 -2.41
CA MET A 569 0.74 -25.98 -2.34
C MET A 569 0.19 -25.56 -3.70
N THR A 570 0.98 -24.84 -4.51
CA THR A 570 0.61 -24.47 -5.87
C THR A 570 0.42 -25.70 -6.75
N ARG A 571 1.39 -26.64 -6.73
CA ARG A 571 1.28 -27.91 -7.48
C ARG A 571 0.08 -28.75 -7.03
N LEU A 572 -0.14 -28.84 -5.72
CA LEU A 572 -1.28 -29.58 -5.16
C LEU A 572 -2.61 -28.96 -5.63
N ALA A 573 -2.74 -27.65 -5.56
CA ALA A 573 -3.94 -26.94 -6.03
C ALA A 573 -4.19 -27.14 -7.52
N ASP A 574 -3.14 -27.08 -8.37
CA ASP A 574 -3.26 -27.37 -9.81
C ASP A 574 -3.77 -28.80 -10.06
N ARG A 575 -3.28 -29.77 -9.29
CA ARG A 575 -3.73 -31.18 -9.38
C ARG A 575 -5.17 -31.32 -8.93
N LEU A 576 -5.57 -30.69 -7.83
CA LEU A 576 -6.95 -30.70 -7.34
C LEU A 576 -7.91 -30.02 -8.33
N ASP A 577 -7.54 -28.87 -8.90
CA ASP A 577 -8.29 -28.20 -9.97
C ASP A 577 -8.50 -29.15 -11.18
N ALA A 578 -7.47 -29.91 -11.57
CA ALA A 578 -7.58 -30.88 -12.65
C ALA A 578 -8.54 -32.04 -12.33
N LEU A 579 -8.58 -32.49 -11.07
CA LEU A 579 -9.54 -33.50 -10.62
C LEU A 579 -10.97 -32.95 -10.59
N LEU A 580 -11.17 -31.71 -10.13
CA LEU A 580 -12.47 -31.04 -10.15
C LEU A 580 -12.99 -30.79 -11.56
N ALA A 581 -12.09 -30.54 -12.53
CA ALA A 581 -12.44 -30.40 -13.94
C ALA A 581 -13.17 -31.63 -14.51
N THR A 582 -12.99 -32.82 -13.92
CA THR A 582 -13.69 -34.06 -14.31
C THR A 582 -15.17 -34.09 -13.90
N ARG A 583 -15.61 -33.18 -13.01
CA ARG A 583 -16.98 -33.07 -12.48
C ARG A 583 -17.50 -34.25 -11.66
N ARG A 584 -16.70 -35.28 -11.41
CA ARG A 584 -17.14 -36.43 -10.59
C ARG A 584 -17.46 -36.04 -9.14
N PHE A 585 -16.94 -34.92 -8.67
CA PHE A 585 -17.16 -34.41 -7.32
C PHE A 585 -18.35 -33.47 -7.18
N ASP A 586 -19.03 -33.12 -8.28
CA ASP A 586 -20.11 -32.13 -8.28
C ASP A 586 -21.21 -32.45 -7.26
N VAL A 587 -21.50 -33.73 -7.03
CA VAL A 587 -22.50 -34.20 -6.04
C VAL A 587 -22.13 -33.87 -4.58
N HIS A 588 -20.85 -33.61 -4.30
CA HIS A 588 -20.36 -33.31 -2.96
C HIS A 588 -20.31 -31.81 -2.63
N PHE A 589 -20.56 -30.92 -3.59
CA PHE A 589 -20.55 -29.46 -3.38
C PHE A 589 -21.86 -28.98 -2.73
N HIS A 590 -21.98 -29.21 -1.43
CA HIS A 590 -23.03 -28.70 -0.56
C HIS A 590 -22.46 -28.30 0.79
N VAL A 591 -23.18 -27.46 1.53
CA VAL A 591 -22.87 -27.14 2.93
C VAL A 591 -23.51 -28.22 3.80
N ASP A 592 -22.79 -28.68 4.82
CA ASP A 592 -23.37 -29.58 5.81
C ASP A 592 -24.55 -28.89 6.52
N PRO A 593 -25.63 -29.60 6.89
CA PRO A 593 -26.67 -29.02 7.71
C PRO A 593 -26.06 -28.49 9.03
N PRO A 594 -26.57 -27.37 9.59
CA PRO A 594 -26.10 -26.87 10.87
C PRO A 594 -26.16 -28.00 11.90
N ILE A 595 -25.06 -28.22 12.61
CA ILE A 595 -25.05 -29.16 13.74
C ILE A 595 -25.92 -28.50 14.82
N GLU A 596 -27.13 -29.03 15.03
CA GLU A 596 -27.96 -28.60 16.15
C GLU A 596 -27.15 -28.82 17.44
N PRO A 597 -27.05 -27.82 18.33
CA PRO A 597 -26.37 -28.01 19.60
C PRO A 597 -27.04 -29.18 20.33
N PRO A 598 -26.26 -30.05 21.01
CA PRO A 598 -26.84 -31.16 21.75
C PRO A 598 -27.90 -30.62 22.72
N ALA A 599 -29.10 -31.19 22.63
CA ALA A 599 -30.28 -30.78 23.40
C ALA A 599 -30.11 -30.94 24.91
#